data_AF-A0A2N0QAS5-F1
#
_entry.id   AF-A0A2N0QAS5-F1
#
_cell.length_a   1.000
_cell.length_b   1.000
_cell.length_c   1.000
_cell.angle_alpha   90.00
_cell.angle_beta   90.00
_cell.angle_gamma   90.00
#
_symmetry.space_group_name_H-M   'P 1'
#
loop_
_entity.id
_entity.type
_entity.pdbx_description
1 polymer ?
#
loop_
_entity_poly.entity_id
_entity_poly.type
_entity_poly.pdbx_seq_one_letter_code
_entity_poly.pdbx_strand_id
1 'polypeptide(L)'
;MPNGTDFNSRKAQELLYAQIKDYKLMYDGLRRVFHFIEGHIQKEYEPNFGIQINDNRYPLNKVSANECRDETISQALTLSGIVKNTGPPEAKNYSEEQFYRWIDNSRINGDNCPEDLAYLLIAIHDALKGRNEKLLKAVKQSLNNDSYKSGIKEAENAKDYFAALSASRHEVEREIKSLQGVTINEDNIGNHVGSLIGDAKKGREIFVVIENNRRPYYENYNLFTKIQESDLE
;
A
#
# COMPACT_ATOMS: atom_id res chain seq x y z
N MET A 1 -38.93 -24.99 16.31
CA MET A 1 -38.82 -24.19 15.07
C MET A 1 -37.72 -23.18 15.29
N PRO A 2 -36.67 -23.10 14.45
CA PRO A 2 -35.66 -22.06 14.58
C PRO A 2 -36.31 -20.71 14.29
N ASN A 3 -36.16 -19.75 15.21
CA ASN A 3 -36.74 -18.42 15.07
C ASN A 3 -36.13 -17.71 13.84
N GLY A 4 -36.99 -17.26 12.91
CA GLY A 4 -36.58 -16.59 11.66
C GLY A 4 -35.80 -15.28 11.83
N THR A 5 -35.68 -14.77 13.06
CA THR A 5 -34.81 -13.64 13.43
C THR A 5 -33.32 -13.97 13.41
N ASP A 6 -32.94 -15.24 13.59
CA ASP A 6 -31.54 -15.66 13.75
C ASP A 6 -30.79 -15.85 12.41
N PHE A 7 -31.53 -16.04 11.32
CA PHE A 7 -30.95 -16.19 9.98
C PHE A 7 -30.58 -14.85 9.33
N ASN A 8 -31.41 -13.82 9.55
CA ASN A 8 -31.16 -12.47 9.03
C ASN A 8 -30.04 -11.75 9.79
N SER A 9 -29.92 -11.97 11.10
CA SER A 9 -28.80 -11.45 11.91
C SER A 9 -27.46 -12.03 11.46
N ARG A 10 -27.42 -13.34 11.15
CA ARG A 10 -26.21 -14.01 10.67
C ARG A 10 -25.73 -13.49 9.31
N LYS A 11 -26.62 -13.32 8.34
CA LYS A 11 -26.26 -12.75 7.03
C LYS A 11 -25.77 -11.31 7.13
N ALA A 12 -26.39 -10.49 7.97
CA ALA A 12 -25.94 -9.11 8.21
C ALA A 12 -24.54 -9.07 8.84
N GLN A 13 -24.25 -9.97 9.78
CA GLN A 13 -22.91 -10.12 10.36
C GLN A 13 -21.87 -10.59 9.32
N GLU A 14 -22.20 -11.58 8.50
CA GLU A 14 -21.30 -12.06 7.43
C GLU A 14 -20.93 -10.95 6.44
N LEU A 15 -21.88 -10.08 6.08
CA LEU A 15 -21.64 -8.90 5.24
C LEU A 15 -20.74 -7.87 5.93
N LEU A 16 -20.99 -7.57 7.21
CA LEU A 16 -20.16 -6.67 8.00
C LEU A 16 -18.71 -7.15 8.07
N TYR A 17 -18.51 -8.46 8.27
CA TYR A 17 -17.16 -9.05 8.31
C TYR A 17 -16.45 -8.98 6.97
N ALA A 18 -17.16 -9.27 5.88
CA ALA A 18 -16.61 -9.12 4.55
C ALA A 18 -16.14 -7.68 4.31
N GLN A 19 -16.93 -6.69 4.73
CA GLN A 19 -16.56 -5.28 4.65
C GLN A 19 -15.29 -4.98 5.46
N ILE A 20 -15.25 -5.25 6.76
CA ILE A 20 -14.06 -4.98 7.61
C ILE A 20 -12.80 -5.61 7.00
N LYS A 21 -12.93 -6.85 6.52
CA LYS A 21 -11.83 -7.57 5.89
C LYS A 21 -11.31 -6.82 4.67
N ASP A 22 -12.19 -6.30 3.82
CA ASP A 22 -11.81 -5.52 2.65
C ASP A 22 -11.09 -4.23 3.03
N TYR A 23 -11.57 -3.50 4.05
CA TYR A 23 -10.87 -2.34 4.60
C TYR A 23 -9.48 -2.70 5.14
N LYS A 24 -9.39 -3.77 5.94
CA LYS A 24 -8.13 -4.23 6.55
C LYS A 24 -7.12 -4.66 5.49
N LEU A 25 -7.56 -5.41 4.49
CA LEU A 25 -6.71 -5.84 3.38
C LEU A 25 -6.14 -4.65 2.60
N MET A 26 -6.99 -3.67 2.27
CA MET A 26 -6.58 -2.46 1.57
C MET A 26 -5.63 -1.60 2.42
N TYR A 27 -5.95 -1.40 3.70
CA TYR A 27 -5.13 -0.63 4.63
C TYR A 27 -3.77 -1.28 4.90
N ASP A 28 -3.73 -2.59 5.11
CA ASP A 28 -2.48 -3.33 5.31
C ASP A 28 -1.61 -3.32 4.04
N GLY A 29 -2.23 -3.44 2.86
CA GLY A 29 -1.55 -3.29 1.58
C GLY A 29 -0.89 -1.91 1.44
N LEU A 30 -1.64 -0.85 1.75
CA LEU A 30 -1.14 0.52 1.73
C LEU A 30 -0.02 0.75 2.76
N ARG A 31 -0.16 0.24 3.99
CA ARG A 31 0.87 0.35 5.02
C ARG A 31 2.19 -0.30 4.61
N ARG A 32 2.15 -1.42 3.90
CA ARG A 32 3.37 -2.06 3.37
C ARG A 32 4.07 -1.18 2.36
N VAL A 33 3.31 -0.54 1.46
CA VAL A 33 3.87 0.46 0.53
C VAL A 33 4.57 1.57 1.30
N PHE A 34 3.93 2.11 2.34
CA PHE A 34 4.51 3.18 3.13
C PHE A 34 5.75 2.76 3.92
N HIS A 35 5.76 1.57 4.50
CA HIS A 35 6.94 1.05 5.20
C HIS A 35 8.20 1.13 4.31
N PHE A 36 8.10 0.73 3.05
CA PHE A 36 9.23 0.79 2.12
C PHE A 36 9.51 2.19 1.60
N ILE A 37 8.50 3.01 1.30
CA ILE A 37 8.76 4.38 0.83
C ILE A 37 9.38 5.24 1.93
N GLU A 38 8.99 5.06 3.20
CA GLU A 38 9.61 5.74 4.34
C GLU A 38 11.06 5.32 4.50
N GLY A 39 11.36 4.03 4.32
CA GLY A 39 12.73 3.51 4.28
C GLY A 39 13.57 4.12 3.17
N HIS A 40 12.99 4.26 1.97
CA HIS A 40 13.64 4.92 0.85
C HIS A 40 13.91 6.40 1.14
N ILE A 41 12.91 7.14 1.65
CA ILE A 41 13.06 8.56 2.02
C ILE A 41 14.14 8.73 3.08
N GLN A 42 14.12 7.91 4.12
CA GLN A 42 15.09 7.99 5.20
C GLN A 42 16.52 7.79 4.70
N LYS A 43 16.73 6.83 3.80
CA LYS A 43 18.08 6.47 3.34
C LYS A 43 18.61 7.42 2.26
N GLU A 44 17.75 7.90 1.39
CA GLU A 44 18.16 8.67 0.20
C GLU A 44 18.10 10.19 0.42
N TYR A 45 17.07 10.67 1.12
CA TYR A 45 16.75 12.11 1.14
C TYR A 45 16.86 12.76 2.51
N GLU A 46 16.42 12.08 3.57
CA GLU A 46 16.32 12.66 4.92
C GLU A 46 16.61 11.62 6.00
N PRO A 47 17.88 11.45 6.45
CA PRO A 47 18.26 10.46 7.46
C PRO A 47 17.47 10.51 8.78
N ASN A 48 16.94 11.70 9.12
CA ASN A 48 16.11 11.90 10.32
C ASN A 48 14.61 11.81 10.03
N PHE A 49 14.22 11.27 8.87
CA PHE A 49 12.82 11.08 8.52
C PHE A 49 12.16 10.17 9.56
N GLY A 50 11.09 10.69 10.17
CA GLY A 50 10.36 9.97 11.20
C GLY A 50 9.53 8.86 10.56
N ILE A 51 9.97 7.61 10.70
CA ILE A 51 9.21 6.43 10.29
C ILE A 51 7.89 6.40 11.06
N GLN A 52 6.77 6.49 10.34
CA GLN A 52 5.42 6.45 10.91
C GLN A 52 4.89 5.02 10.93
N ILE A 53 5.35 4.19 10.00
CA ILE A 53 4.91 2.80 9.85
C ILE A 53 6.12 1.89 10.00
N ASN A 54 6.15 1.15 11.09
CA ASN A 54 7.16 0.13 11.33
C ASN A 54 6.54 -1.27 11.20
N ASP A 55 6.92 -2.00 10.17
CA ASP A 55 6.65 -3.44 10.04
C ASP A 55 7.91 -4.24 10.43
N ASN A 56 7.93 -4.73 11.67
CA ASN A 56 9.03 -5.52 12.21
C ASN A 56 9.30 -6.82 11.41
N ARG A 57 8.37 -7.26 10.55
CA ARG A 57 8.59 -8.41 9.66
C ARG A 57 9.60 -8.11 8.56
N TYR A 58 9.77 -6.84 8.21
CA TYR A 58 10.65 -6.38 7.13
C TYR A 58 11.61 -5.30 7.64
N PRO A 59 12.65 -5.66 8.40
CA PRO A 59 13.49 -4.68 9.07
C PRO A 59 14.30 -3.85 8.05
N LEU A 60 14.01 -2.55 7.96
CA LEU A 60 14.61 -1.61 7.00
C LEU A 60 16.12 -1.41 7.18
N ASN A 61 16.69 -1.76 8.34
CA ASN A 61 18.12 -1.63 8.59
C ASN A 61 18.98 -2.58 7.73
N LYS A 62 18.39 -3.58 7.09
CA LYS A 62 19.08 -4.55 6.22
C LYS A 62 18.86 -4.32 4.72
N VAL A 63 18.11 -3.30 4.35
CA VAL A 63 17.66 -3.04 2.98
C VAL A 63 18.27 -1.73 2.49
N SER A 64 18.82 -1.68 1.29
CA SER A 64 19.36 -0.44 0.69
C SER A 64 18.25 0.54 0.28
N ALA A 65 18.61 1.78 -0.08
CA ALA A 65 17.65 2.77 -0.59
C ALA A 65 16.98 2.29 -1.90
N ASN A 66 17.76 1.68 -2.81
CA ASN A 66 17.27 1.14 -4.08
C ASN A 66 16.35 -0.07 -3.87
N GLU A 67 16.69 -0.99 -2.97
CA GLU A 67 15.80 -2.10 -2.65
C GLU A 67 14.49 -1.61 -2.01
N CYS A 68 14.52 -0.59 -1.14
CA CYS A 68 13.30 0.02 -0.60
C CYS A 68 12.43 0.65 -1.71
N ARG A 69 13.07 1.27 -2.70
CA ARG A 69 12.40 1.87 -3.85
C ARG A 69 11.73 0.82 -4.73
N ASP A 70 12.45 -0.24 -5.08
CA ASP A 70 11.93 -1.34 -5.92
C ASP A 70 10.84 -2.13 -5.19
N GLU A 71 10.97 -2.32 -3.87
CA GLU A 71 9.90 -2.86 -3.04
C GLU A 71 8.68 -1.94 -3.02
N THR A 72 8.85 -0.62 -2.89
CA THR A 72 7.72 0.33 -2.95
C THR A 72 6.89 0.13 -4.22
N ILE A 73 7.54 -0.06 -5.37
CA ILE A 73 6.88 -0.27 -6.66
C ILE A 73 6.18 -1.64 -6.71
N SER A 74 6.84 -2.68 -6.22
CA SER A 74 6.30 -4.04 -6.15
C SER A 74 5.08 -4.12 -5.21
N GLN A 75 5.15 -3.45 -4.06
CA GLN A 75 4.03 -3.31 -3.14
C GLN A 75 2.90 -2.46 -3.73
N ALA A 76 3.20 -1.39 -4.48
CA ALA A 76 2.18 -0.59 -5.15
C ALA A 76 1.44 -1.38 -6.24
N LEU A 77 2.13 -2.25 -6.98
CA LEU A 77 1.49 -3.18 -7.91
C LEU A 77 0.56 -4.15 -7.18
N THR A 78 1.01 -4.68 -6.05
CA THR A 78 0.20 -5.58 -5.21
C THR A 78 -1.05 -4.87 -4.71
N LEU A 79 -0.90 -3.65 -4.21
CA LEU A 79 -2.00 -2.78 -3.79
C LEU A 79 -3.00 -2.55 -4.94
N SER A 80 -2.53 -2.30 -6.16
CA SER A 80 -3.42 -2.21 -7.33
C SER A 80 -4.21 -3.50 -7.56
N GLY A 81 -3.58 -4.66 -7.39
CA GLY A 81 -4.27 -5.96 -7.43
C GLY A 81 -5.34 -6.08 -6.36
N ILE A 82 -5.08 -5.62 -5.14
CA ILE A 82 -6.07 -5.57 -4.06
C ILE A 82 -7.23 -4.63 -4.45
N VAL A 83 -6.93 -3.38 -4.83
CA VAL A 83 -7.91 -2.36 -5.25
C VAL A 83 -8.84 -2.87 -6.35
N LYS A 84 -8.32 -3.63 -7.32
CA LYS A 84 -9.10 -4.22 -8.41
C LYS A 84 -10.08 -5.29 -7.92
N ASN A 85 -9.70 -6.06 -6.91
CA ASN A 85 -10.48 -7.18 -6.40
C ASN A 85 -11.37 -6.81 -5.20
N THR A 86 -11.12 -5.67 -4.55
CA THR A 86 -11.99 -5.11 -3.52
C THR A 86 -13.25 -4.55 -4.19
N GLY A 87 -14.41 -5.11 -3.83
CA GLY A 87 -15.71 -4.70 -4.35
C GLY A 87 -16.21 -3.36 -3.79
N PRO A 88 -16.23 -3.17 -2.45
CA PRO A 88 -16.80 -1.97 -1.83
C PRO A 88 -16.04 -0.68 -2.16
N PRO A 89 -16.70 0.36 -2.69
CA PRO A 89 -16.10 1.68 -2.92
C PRO A 89 -15.57 2.34 -1.64
N GLU A 90 -16.21 2.10 -0.51
CA GLU A 90 -15.92 2.75 0.77
C GLU A 90 -14.54 2.33 1.29
N ALA A 91 -14.16 1.05 1.13
CA ALA A 91 -12.81 0.58 1.46
C ALA A 91 -11.72 1.26 0.60
N LYS A 92 -12.02 1.55 -0.67
CA LYS A 92 -11.11 2.26 -1.58
C LYS A 92 -10.94 3.72 -1.16
N ASN A 93 -12.06 4.39 -0.89
CA ASN A 93 -12.07 5.76 -0.41
C ASN A 93 -11.32 5.90 0.92
N TYR A 94 -11.50 4.95 1.83
CA TYR A 94 -10.77 4.93 3.09
C TYR A 94 -9.27 4.84 2.88
N SER A 95 -8.77 3.90 2.07
CA SER A 95 -7.33 3.81 1.80
C SER A 95 -6.78 5.04 1.08
N GLU A 96 -7.55 5.65 0.17
CA GLU A 96 -7.17 6.91 -0.44
C GLU A 96 -7.07 8.04 0.59
N GLU A 97 -8.01 8.12 1.53
CA GLU A 97 -7.95 9.07 2.65
C GLU A 97 -6.70 8.84 3.51
N GLN A 98 -6.40 7.59 3.84
CA GLN A 98 -5.19 7.23 4.60
C GLN A 98 -3.91 7.63 3.86
N PHE A 99 -3.90 7.54 2.53
CA PHE A 99 -2.78 8.03 1.72
C PHE A 99 -2.57 9.53 1.87
N TYR A 100 -3.63 10.33 1.82
CA TYR A 100 -3.49 11.76 2.03
C TYR A 100 -3.11 12.10 3.48
N ARG A 101 -3.65 11.40 4.48
CA ARG A 101 -3.22 11.59 5.88
C ARG A 101 -1.72 11.37 6.05
N TRP A 102 -1.20 10.31 5.43
CA TRP A 102 0.24 10.03 5.42
C TRP A 102 1.05 11.17 4.78
N ILE A 103 0.59 11.71 3.64
CA ILE A 103 1.25 12.85 2.96
C ILE A 103 1.34 14.06 3.89
N ASP A 104 0.23 14.47 4.52
CA ASP A 104 0.21 15.62 5.45
C ASP A 104 1.22 15.43 6.59
N ASN A 105 1.30 14.21 7.15
CA ASN A 105 2.21 13.92 8.25
C ASN A 105 3.67 13.68 7.84
N SER A 106 3.94 13.39 6.56
CA SER A 106 5.27 13.08 6.03
C SER A 106 6.22 14.28 5.93
N ARG A 107 5.70 15.51 6.08
CA ARG A 107 6.44 16.79 5.87
C ARG A 107 6.96 17.00 4.43
N ILE A 108 6.63 16.11 3.51
CA ILE A 108 6.87 16.28 2.07
C ILE A 108 5.80 17.23 1.52
N ASN A 109 6.19 18.13 0.63
CA ASN A 109 5.35 19.10 -0.04
C ASN A 109 5.83 19.38 -1.48
N GLY A 110 5.11 20.24 -2.20
CA GLY A 110 5.43 20.56 -3.59
C GLY A 110 6.82 21.17 -3.82
N ASP A 111 7.39 21.83 -2.80
CA ASP A 111 8.67 22.55 -2.89
C ASP A 111 9.87 21.67 -2.49
N ASN A 112 9.67 20.69 -1.60
CA ASN A 112 10.72 19.84 -1.07
C ASN A 112 10.64 18.37 -1.53
N CYS A 113 9.70 18.01 -2.41
CA CYS A 113 9.57 16.64 -2.92
C CYS A 113 10.59 16.37 -4.03
N PRO A 114 11.58 15.46 -3.81
CA PRO A 114 12.50 15.04 -4.85
C PRO A 114 11.76 14.42 -6.03
N GLU A 115 12.36 14.51 -7.22
CA GLU A 115 11.72 14.08 -8.45
C GLU A 115 11.33 12.60 -8.45
N ASP A 116 12.27 11.70 -8.10
CA ASP A 116 12.00 10.26 -8.03
C ASP A 116 10.89 9.95 -7.01
N LEU A 117 10.95 10.55 -5.82
CA LEU A 117 9.91 10.40 -4.81
C LEU A 117 8.53 10.83 -5.33
N ALA A 118 8.44 11.94 -6.04
CA ALA A 118 7.19 12.40 -6.62
C ALA A 118 6.60 11.38 -7.61
N TYR A 119 7.44 10.73 -8.43
CA TYR A 119 6.98 9.67 -9.33
C TYR A 119 6.53 8.41 -8.59
N LEU A 120 7.17 8.05 -7.47
CA LEU A 120 6.71 6.95 -6.61
C LEU A 120 5.34 7.28 -6.00
N LEU A 121 5.16 8.50 -5.46
CA LEU A 121 3.88 8.95 -4.90
C LEU A 121 2.76 8.95 -5.95
N ILE A 122 3.06 9.41 -7.17
CA ILE A 122 2.13 9.33 -8.30
C ILE A 122 1.77 7.87 -8.61
N ALA A 123 2.74 6.95 -8.61
CA ALA A 123 2.49 5.54 -8.89
C ALA A 123 1.62 4.87 -7.81
N ILE A 124 1.82 5.21 -6.54
CA ILE A 124 0.99 4.73 -5.42
C ILE A 124 -0.44 5.25 -5.56
N HIS A 125 -0.60 6.54 -5.84
CA HIS A 125 -1.93 7.13 -6.06
C HIS A 125 -2.63 6.49 -7.26
N ASP A 126 -1.93 6.26 -8.36
CA ASP A 126 -2.48 5.57 -9.53
C ASP A 126 -2.89 4.13 -9.20
N ALA A 127 -2.11 3.39 -8.40
CA ALA A 127 -2.47 2.07 -7.90
C ALA A 127 -3.77 2.09 -7.08
N LEU A 128 -3.95 3.06 -6.18
CA LEU A 128 -5.17 3.27 -5.40
C LEU A 128 -6.39 3.62 -6.28
N LYS A 129 -6.15 4.30 -7.41
CA LYS A 129 -7.18 4.60 -8.42
C LYS A 129 -7.42 3.46 -9.42
N GLY A 130 -6.67 2.35 -9.31
CA GLY A 130 -6.75 1.23 -10.25
C GLY A 130 -6.16 1.52 -11.64
N ARG A 131 -5.38 2.59 -11.80
CA ARG A 131 -4.67 2.98 -13.03
C ARG A 131 -3.27 2.37 -13.03
N ASN A 132 -3.12 1.12 -13.46
CA ASN A 132 -1.89 0.35 -13.22
C ASN A 132 -1.08 0.05 -14.48
N GLU A 133 -1.42 0.67 -15.60
CA GLU A 133 -0.78 0.44 -16.89
C GLU A 133 0.73 0.67 -16.83
N LYS A 134 1.14 1.76 -16.18
CA LYS A 134 2.56 2.10 -16.06
C LYS A 134 3.32 1.15 -15.11
N LEU A 135 2.74 0.81 -13.96
CA LEU A 135 3.32 -0.18 -13.03
C LEU A 135 3.50 -1.54 -13.72
N LEU A 136 2.48 -2.02 -14.42
CA LEU A 136 2.54 -3.27 -15.18
C LEU A 136 3.58 -3.23 -16.29
N LYS A 137 3.70 -2.10 -17.00
CA LYS A 137 4.73 -1.92 -18.04
C LYS A 137 6.13 -1.95 -17.43
N ALA A 138 6.34 -1.27 -16.31
CA ALA A 138 7.62 -1.22 -15.62
C ALA A 138 8.08 -2.61 -15.16
N VAL A 139 7.17 -3.41 -14.58
CA VAL A 139 7.47 -4.80 -14.15
C VAL A 139 7.76 -5.71 -15.35
N LYS A 140 6.99 -5.58 -16.45
CA LYS A 140 7.28 -6.35 -17.67
C LYS A 140 8.64 -6.00 -18.25
N GLN A 141 9.05 -4.73 -18.16
CA GLN A 141 10.37 -4.29 -18.63
C GLN A 141 11.50 -4.80 -17.73
N SER A 142 11.33 -4.84 -16.41
CA SER A 142 12.34 -5.41 -15.50
C SER A 142 12.52 -6.91 -15.70
N LEU A 143 11.42 -7.66 -15.88
CA LEU A 143 11.46 -9.11 -16.14
C LEU A 143 12.09 -9.48 -17.49
N ASN A 144 12.05 -8.57 -18.47
CA ASN A 144 12.63 -8.79 -19.80
C ASN A 144 14.11 -8.40 -19.88
N ASN A 145 14.68 -7.76 -18.85
CA ASN A 145 16.13 -7.55 -18.75
C ASN A 145 16.77 -8.84 -18.22
N ASP A 146 17.77 -9.36 -18.93
CA ASP A 146 18.40 -10.66 -18.66
C ASP A 146 19.04 -10.80 -17.25
N SER A 147 19.19 -9.70 -16.49
CA SER A 147 19.69 -9.69 -15.11
C SER A 147 18.71 -10.26 -14.08
N TYR A 148 17.41 -10.36 -14.39
CA TYR A 148 16.38 -10.93 -13.49
C TYR A 148 16.17 -12.44 -13.66
N LYS A 149 16.97 -13.11 -14.50
CA LYS A 149 16.84 -14.57 -14.77
C LYS A 149 17.35 -15.48 -13.64
N SER A 150 17.90 -14.95 -12.54
CA SER A 150 18.21 -15.77 -11.35
C SER A 150 16.97 -15.98 -10.45
N GLY A 151 15.88 -16.45 -11.06
CA GLY A 151 14.56 -16.60 -10.44
C GLY A 151 14.41 -17.83 -9.55
N ILE A 152 15.12 -17.88 -8.42
CA ILE A 152 14.86 -18.86 -7.35
C ILE A 152 14.49 -18.18 -6.01
N LYS A 153 15.01 -16.99 -5.70
CA LYS A 153 14.67 -16.26 -4.46
C LYS A 153 13.33 -15.51 -4.51
N GLU A 154 12.94 -15.00 -5.67
CA GLU A 154 11.70 -14.20 -5.82
C GLU A 154 10.42 -15.05 -5.72
N ALA A 155 10.50 -16.34 -6.09
CA ALA A 155 9.40 -17.27 -5.95
C ALA A 155 9.14 -17.67 -4.49
N GLU A 156 10.18 -17.72 -3.65
CA GLU A 156 10.05 -17.97 -2.21
C GLU A 156 9.43 -16.76 -1.50
N ASN A 157 9.85 -15.53 -1.85
CA ASN A 157 9.22 -14.32 -1.34
C ASN A 157 7.75 -14.24 -1.73
N ALA A 158 7.38 -14.58 -2.97
CA ALA A 158 5.98 -14.63 -3.39
C ALA A 158 5.15 -15.65 -2.58
N LYS A 159 5.73 -16.81 -2.23
CA LYS A 159 5.08 -17.84 -1.41
C LYS A 159 4.80 -17.34 0.01
N ASP A 160 5.77 -16.69 0.65
CA ASP A 160 5.60 -16.08 1.98
C ASP A 160 4.59 -14.92 1.92
N TYR A 161 4.56 -14.21 0.79
CA TYR A 161 3.61 -13.14 0.52
C TYR A 161 2.16 -13.66 0.43
N PHE A 162 1.92 -14.71 -0.35
CA PHE A 162 0.62 -15.38 -0.43
C PHE A 162 0.24 -16.06 0.89
N ALA A 163 1.22 -16.58 1.63
CA ALA A 163 1.00 -17.14 2.97
C ALA A 163 0.56 -16.05 3.95
N ALA A 164 1.15 -14.85 3.92
CA ALA A 164 0.74 -13.73 4.77
C ALA A 164 -0.68 -13.21 4.43
N LEU A 165 -1.02 -13.14 3.13
CA LEU A 165 -2.39 -12.80 2.68
C LEU A 165 -3.41 -13.88 3.10
N SER A 166 -3.01 -15.15 3.04
CA SER A 166 -3.86 -16.28 3.47
C SER A 166 -3.97 -16.37 4.99
N ALA A 167 -2.92 -16.03 5.73
CA ALA A 167 -2.92 -15.97 7.19
C ALA A 167 -3.83 -14.84 7.69
N SER A 168 -3.78 -13.65 7.05
CA SER A 168 -4.74 -12.57 7.27
C SER A 168 -6.19 -13.05 7.13
N ARG A 169 -6.47 -13.88 6.11
CA ARG A 169 -7.81 -14.49 5.93
C ARG A 169 -8.22 -15.40 7.10
N HIS A 170 -7.32 -16.21 7.63
CA HIS A 170 -7.59 -17.10 8.78
C HIS A 170 -7.57 -16.39 10.15
N GLU A 171 -6.87 -15.27 10.26
CA GLU A 171 -6.83 -14.45 11.47
C GLU A 171 -8.12 -13.62 11.60
N VAL A 172 -8.63 -13.11 10.47
CA VAL A 172 -9.98 -12.52 10.38
C VAL A 172 -11.05 -13.53 10.80
N GLU A 173 -10.94 -14.80 10.39
CA GLU A 173 -11.87 -15.86 10.85
C GLU A 173 -11.84 -16.07 12.38
N ARG A 174 -10.71 -15.81 13.05
CA ARG A 174 -10.59 -15.86 14.52
C ARG A 174 -11.10 -14.59 15.21
N GLU A 175 -10.94 -13.42 14.59
CA GLU A 175 -11.42 -12.12 15.09
C GLU A 175 -12.96 -11.96 15.01
N ILE A 176 -13.68 -12.80 14.25
CA ILE A 176 -15.15 -12.78 14.12
C ILE A 176 -15.90 -12.84 15.47
N LYS A 177 -15.30 -13.42 16.53
CA LYS A 177 -15.94 -13.46 17.86
C LYS A 177 -15.88 -12.12 18.60
N SER A 178 -14.90 -11.26 18.35
CA SER A 178 -14.74 -9.99 19.08
C SER A 178 -15.63 -8.86 18.54
N LEU A 179 -16.27 -9.08 17.39
CA LEU A 179 -17.05 -8.08 16.66
C LEU A 179 -18.58 -8.29 16.78
N GLN A 180 -19.02 -9.30 17.54
CA GLN A 180 -20.45 -9.51 17.81
C GLN A 180 -21.04 -8.32 18.58
N GLY A 181 -22.08 -7.69 18.00
CA GLY A 181 -22.77 -6.55 18.60
C GLY A 181 -22.16 -5.18 18.30
N VAL A 182 -21.09 -5.13 17.49
CA VAL A 182 -20.47 -3.86 17.06
C VAL A 182 -21.19 -3.32 15.83
N THR A 183 -21.58 -2.05 15.86
CA THR A 183 -22.05 -1.32 14.67
C THR A 183 -20.85 -0.62 14.06
N ILE A 184 -20.57 -0.84 12.79
CA ILE A 184 -19.42 -0.21 12.10
C ILE A 184 -19.93 0.81 11.10
N ASN A 185 -19.31 1.99 11.15
CA ASN A 185 -19.58 3.09 10.24
C ASN A 185 -18.26 3.84 9.95
N GLU A 186 -18.35 4.87 9.12
CA GLU A 186 -17.20 5.69 8.73
C GLU A 186 -16.50 6.32 9.95
N ASP A 187 -17.25 6.67 11.00
CA ASP A 187 -16.71 7.33 12.19
C ASP A 187 -15.86 6.39 13.08
N ASN A 188 -16.08 5.07 13.01
CA ASN A 188 -15.44 4.11 13.89
C ASN A 188 -14.63 3.01 13.20
N ILE A 189 -14.66 2.91 11.86
CA ILE A 189 -13.90 1.92 11.10
C ILE A 189 -12.40 1.96 11.42
N GLY A 190 -11.85 3.16 11.68
CA GLY A 190 -10.45 3.34 12.07
C GLY A 190 -10.07 2.65 13.37
N ASN A 191 -11.00 2.42 14.30
CA ASN A 191 -10.75 1.68 15.53
C ASN A 191 -10.58 0.17 15.29
N HIS A 192 -11.11 -0.33 14.17
CA HIS A 192 -11.08 -1.75 13.82
C HIS A 192 -9.99 -2.10 12.81
N VAL A 193 -9.67 -1.15 11.92
CA VAL A 193 -8.74 -1.34 10.81
C VAL A 193 -7.40 -0.64 11.08
N GLY A 194 -7.42 0.43 11.85
CA GLY A 194 -6.30 1.35 12.07
C GLY A 194 -6.41 2.58 11.17
N SER A 195 -5.93 3.72 11.67
CA SER A 195 -5.88 4.99 10.96
C SER A 195 -4.51 5.64 11.16
N LEU A 196 -4.03 6.29 10.11
CA LEU A 196 -2.85 7.15 10.14
C LEU A 196 -3.20 8.53 10.68
N ILE A 197 -2.17 9.20 11.20
CA ILE A 197 -2.25 10.57 11.69
C ILE A 197 -2.15 11.51 10.49
N GLY A 198 -2.80 12.68 10.58
CA GLY A 198 -2.76 13.73 9.55
C GLY A 198 -4.16 14.16 9.10
N ASP A 199 -4.21 15.28 8.40
CA ASP A 199 -5.41 15.85 7.77
C ASP A 199 -5.46 15.46 6.29
N ALA A 200 -6.42 14.60 5.94
CA ALA A 200 -6.57 14.10 4.58
C ALA A 200 -6.81 15.21 3.55
N LYS A 201 -7.48 16.30 3.94
CA LYS A 201 -7.75 17.41 3.02
C LYS A 201 -6.46 18.16 2.70
N LYS A 202 -5.65 18.48 3.72
CA LYS A 202 -4.34 19.12 3.53
C LYS A 202 -3.38 18.25 2.73
N GLY A 203 -3.32 16.96 3.05
CA GLY A 203 -2.49 16.01 2.32
C GLY A 203 -2.87 15.88 0.85
N ARG A 204 -4.18 15.98 0.54
CA ARG A 204 -4.66 16.01 -0.84
C ARG A 204 -4.24 17.27 -1.57
N GLU A 205 -4.34 18.44 -0.92
CA GLU A 205 -3.88 19.72 -1.48
C GLU A 205 -2.37 19.68 -1.79
N ILE A 206 -1.57 19.14 -0.88
CA ILE A 206 -0.14 18.91 -1.08
C ILE A 206 0.12 17.99 -2.28
N PHE A 207 -0.56 16.85 -2.33
CA PHE A 207 -0.35 15.87 -3.39
C PHE A 207 -0.73 16.41 -4.77
N VAL A 208 -1.80 17.21 -4.87
CA VAL A 208 -2.19 17.86 -6.14
C VAL A 208 -1.07 18.77 -6.68
N VAL A 209 -0.35 19.48 -5.80
CA VAL A 209 0.80 20.30 -6.23
C VAL A 209 1.92 19.42 -6.76
N ILE A 210 2.29 18.37 -6.02
CA ILE A 210 3.32 17.38 -6.44
C ILE A 210 2.94 16.77 -7.80
N GLU A 211 1.70 16.32 -7.92
CA GLU A 211 1.16 15.69 -9.11
C GLU A 211 1.20 16.65 -10.31
N ASN A 212 0.71 17.88 -10.18
CA ASN A 212 0.71 18.85 -11.27
C ASN A 212 2.13 19.18 -11.76
N ASN A 213 3.09 19.24 -10.84
CA ASN A 213 4.48 19.56 -11.18
C ASN A 213 5.19 18.42 -11.93
N ARG A 214 4.77 17.16 -11.72
CA ARG A 214 5.53 15.98 -12.17
C ARG A 214 4.80 15.06 -13.14
N ARG A 215 3.46 15.06 -13.12
CA ARG A 215 2.62 14.24 -14.01
C ARG A 215 2.98 14.35 -15.50
N PRO A 216 3.33 15.53 -16.07
CA PRO A 216 3.70 15.64 -17.48
C PRO A 216 4.93 14.81 -17.88
N TYR A 217 5.84 14.56 -16.94
CA TYR A 217 7.08 13.81 -17.14
C TYR A 217 6.97 12.35 -16.74
N TYR A 218 5.93 12.02 -15.96
CA TYR A 218 5.75 10.70 -15.37
C TYR A 218 5.79 9.59 -16.42
N GLU A 219 5.07 9.68 -17.55
CA GLU A 219 5.01 8.57 -18.52
C GLU A 219 6.39 8.13 -19.07
N ASN A 220 7.35 9.05 -19.12
CA ASN A 220 8.71 8.78 -19.62
C ASN A 220 9.68 8.35 -18.51
N TYR A 221 9.28 8.46 -17.24
CA TYR A 221 10.11 8.10 -16.12
C TYR A 221 10.18 6.58 -15.92
N ASN A 222 11.39 6.03 -15.84
CA ASN A 222 11.61 4.60 -15.58
C ASN A 222 11.45 4.29 -14.08
N LEU A 223 10.38 3.55 -13.75
CA LEU A 223 10.10 3.22 -12.37
C LEU A 223 11.10 2.23 -11.80
N PHE A 224 11.68 1.28 -12.53
CA PHE A 224 12.73 0.42 -11.97
C PHE A 224 14.12 0.96 -12.30
N THR A 225 14.98 1.06 -11.30
CA THR A 225 16.40 1.35 -11.53
C THR A 225 16.99 0.20 -12.36
N LYS A 226 17.71 0.53 -13.44
CA LYS A 226 18.55 -0.48 -14.10
C LYS A 226 19.61 -0.86 -13.07
N ILE A 227 19.69 -2.13 -12.69
CA ILE A 227 20.82 -2.66 -11.92
C ILE A 227 22.07 -2.26 -12.70
N GLN A 228 22.90 -1.40 -12.12
CA GLN A 228 24.20 -1.12 -12.72
C GLN A 228 25.07 -2.36 -12.47
N GLU A 229 25.80 -2.82 -13.49
CA GLU A 229 26.69 -3.98 -13.38
C GLU A 229 27.73 -3.82 -12.25
N SER A 230 27.98 -2.60 -11.76
CA SER A 230 28.83 -2.30 -10.61
C SER A 230 28.29 -2.78 -9.27
N ASP A 231 27.00 -3.13 -9.16
CA ASP A 231 26.39 -3.65 -7.93
C ASP A 231 26.46 -5.19 -7.84
N LEU A 232 27.07 -5.84 -8.85
CA LEU A 232 27.26 -7.29 -8.94
C LEU A 232 28.71 -7.74 -8.66
N GLU A 233 29.61 -6.82 -8.30
CA GLU A 233 30.98 -7.09 -7.82
C GLU A 233 31.06 -7.13 -6.29
#